data_AF-A0A2D4GSB2-F1
#
_entry.id   AF-A0A2D4GSB2-F1
#
_cell.length_a   1.000
_cell.length_b   1.000
_cell.length_c   1.000
_cell.angle_alpha   90.00
_cell.angle_beta   90.00
_cell.angle_gamma   90.00
#
_symmetry.space_group_name_H-M   'P 1'
#
loop_
_entity.id
_entity.type
_entity.pdbx_description
1 polymer ?
#
loop_
_entity_poly.entity_id
_entity_poly.type
_entity_poly.pdbx_seq_one_letter_code
_entity_poly.pdbx_strand_id
1 'polypeptide(L)'
;MNKLHCNDIHAMANTYGIEAALKILEREIKDVFAAYGIVVDPRHLSLVSDYMCFEGVYKPLNRYGMQSNSSPLQQMTFETSYKFLKEATMLGSHDELLSPSACLVVGKVVKGGTGLFDLKQPLK
;
A
#
# COMPACT_ATOMS: atom_id res chain seq x y z
N MET A 1 -34.34 -6.01 3.30
CA MET A 1 -33.10 -6.60 3.87
C MET A 1 -31.83 -5.97 3.25
N ASN A 2 -31.89 -4.71 2.77
CA ASN A 2 -30.85 -4.12 1.90
C ASN A 2 -30.02 -3.02 2.59
N LYS A 3 -30.06 -2.94 3.93
CA LYS A 3 -29.37 -1.93 4.74
C LYS A 3 -28.78 -2.53 6.03
N LEU A 4 -28.22 -3.73 5.94
CA LEU A 4 -27.45 -4.30 7.04
C LEU A 4 -26.07 -3.64 7.06
N HIS A 5 -25.64 -3.21 8.23
CA HIS A 5 -24.32 -2.63 8.47
C HIS A 5 -23.59 -3.51 9.49
N CYS A 6 -22.30 -3.72 9.26
CA CYS A 6 -21.40 -4.45 10.14
C CYS A 6 -20.06 -3.71 10.11
N ASN A 7 -19.42 -3.55 11.26
CA ASN A 7 -18.10 -2.94 11.38
C ASN A 7 -16.95 -3.96 11.24
N ASP A 8 -17.27 -5.25 11.13
CA ASP A 8 -16.29 -6.29 10.80
C ASP A 8 -16.04 -6.32 9.28
N ILE A 9 -14.91 -5.74 8.87
CA ILE A 9 -14.48 -5.65 7.48
C ILE A 9 -14.28 -7.03 6.85
N HIS A 10 -13.78 -8.02 7.62
CA HIS A 10 -13.57 -9.38 7.11
C HIS A 10 -14.91 -10.07 6.86
N ALA A 11 -15.88 -9.93 7.77
CA ALA A 11 -17.22 -10.48 7.58
C ALA A 11 -17.92 -9.86 6.36
N MET A 12 -17.75 -8.55 6.15
CA MET A 12 -18.27 -7.85 4.98
C MET A 12 -17.63 -8.34 3.69
N ALA A 13 -16.30 -8.50 3.66
CA ALA A 13 -15.58 -9.03 2.49
C ALA A 13 -16.04 -10.44 2.11
N ASN A 14 -16.22 -11.30 3.12
CA ASN A 14 -16.64 -12.69 2.92
C ASN A 14 -18.10 -12.84 2.47
N THR A 15 -18.98 -11.92 2.88
CA THR A 15 -20.42 -12.03 2.63
C THR A 15 -20.87 -11.23 1.40
N TYR A 16 -20.31 -10.03 1.22
CA TYR A 16 -20.74 -9.06 0.22
C TYR A 16 -19.66 -8.70 -0.81
N GLY A 17 -18.43 -9.21 -0.64
CA GLY A 17 -17.30 -8.97 -1.54
C GLY A 17 -16.41 -7.80 -1.13
N ILE A 18 -15.25 -7.70 -1.78
CA ILE A 18 -14.19 -6.77 -1.41
C ILE A 18 -14.58 -5.28 -1.59
N GLU A 19 -15.35 -4.95 -2.63
CA GLU A 19 -15.82 -3.58 -2.87
C GLU A 19 -16.78 -3.09 -1.78
N ALA A 20 -17.63 -3.99 -1.25
CA ALA A 20 -18.48 -3.68 -0.11
C ALA A 20 -17.63 -3.44 1.14
N ALA A 21 -16.63 -4.29 1.39
CA ALA A 21 -15.71 -4.13 2.51
C ALA A 21 -14.90 -2.82 2.43
N LEU A 22 -14.45 -2.42 1.23
CA LEU A 22 -13.74 -1.17 0.98
C LEU A 22 -14.59 0.05 1.36
N LYS A 23 -15.87 0.07 0.96
CA LYS A 23 -16.78 1.17 1.32
C LYS A 23 -17.10 1.23 2.80
N ILE A 24 -17.17 0.07 3.47
CA ILE A 24 -17.30 0.04 4.93
C ILE A 24 -16.01 0.54 5.58
N LEU A 25 -14.84 0.08 5.15
CA LEU A 25 -13.55 0.51 5.68
C LEU A 25 -13.37 2.04 5.61
N GLU A 26 -13.64 2.64 4.44
CA GLU A 26 -13.57 4.09 4.25
C GLU A 26 -14.48 4.84 5.24
N ARG A 27 -15.68 4.33 5.45
CA ARG A 27 -16.65 4.89 6.41
C ARG A 27 -16.20 4.71 7.85
N GLU A 28 -15.74 3.54 8.26
CA GLU A 28 -15.30 3.29 9.64
C GLU A 28 -14.10 4.17 10.00
N ILE A 29 -13.13 4.34 9.08
CA ILE A 29 -11.99 5.26 9.29
C ILE A 29 -12.49 6.70 9.45
N LYS A 30 -13.43 7.13 8.60
CA LYS A 30 -14.03 8.47 8.69
C LYS A 30 -14.75 8.68 10.02
N ASP A 31 -15.53 7.70 10.46
CA ASP A 31 -16.32 7.77 11.69
C ASP A 31 -15.40 7.88 12.94
N VAL A 32 -14.23 7.22 12.92
CA VAL A 32 -13.20 7.37 13.96
C VAL A 32 -12.69 8.82 14.06
N PHE A 33 -12.34 9.46 12.94
CA PHE A 33 -11.88 10.86 12.96
C PHE A 33 -13.00 11.84 13.30
N ALA A 34 -14.21 11.59 12.81
CA ALA A 34 -15.39 12.42 13.06
C ALA A 34 -15.74 12.50 14.56
N ALA A 35 -15.52 11.42 15.32
CA ALA A 35 -15.73 11.40 16.77
C ALA A 35 -14.88 12.45 17.53
N TYR A 36 -13.75 12.87 16.96
CA TYR A 36 -12.86 13.90 17.52
C TYR A 36 -13.01 15.26 16.83
N GLY A 37 -14.00 15.44 15.94
CA GLY A 37 -14.18 16.66 15.15
C GLY A 37 -13.10 16.88 14.08
N ILE A 38 -12.33 15.84 13.74
CA ILE A 38 -11.27 15.90 12.73
C ILE A 38 -11.90 15.65 11.36
N VAL A 39 -11.82 16.64 10.48
CA VAL A 39 -12.29 16.52 9.09
C VAL A 39 -11.12 16.11 8.20
N VAL A 40 -11.18 14.90 7.65
CA VAL A 40 -10.20 14.38 6.69
C VAL A 40 -10.82 14.40 5.29
N ASP A 41 -10.06 14.83 4.30
CA ASP A 41 -10.49 14.79 2.91
C ASP A 41 -10.77 13.34 2.48
N PRO A 42 -11.95 13.03 1.91
CA PRO A 42 -12.28 11.69 1.44
C PRO A 42 -11.24 11.09 0.50
N ARG A 43 -10.51 11.91 -0.28
CA ARG A 43 -9.46 11.46 -1.20
C ARG A 43 -8.31 10.75 -0.48
N HIS A 44 -8.00 11.12 0.76
CA HIS A 44 -6.99 10.44 1.56
C HIS A 44 -7.50 9.09 2.05
N LEU A 45 -8.76 9.05 2.51
CA LEU A 45 -9.39 7.84 3.03
C LEU A 45 -9.61 6.80 1.93
N SER A 46 -10.04 7.25 0.75
CA SER A 46 -10.22 6.37 -0.41
C SER A 46 -8.88 5.77 -0.83
N LEU A 47 -7.81 6.56 -0.96
CA LEU A 47 -6.49 6.07 -1.35
C LEU A 47 -5.95 5.00 -0.38
N VAL A 48 -6.09 5.22 0.93
CA VAL A 48 -5.68 4.24 1.94
C VAL A 48 -6.54 2.98 1.85
N SER A 49 -7.86 3.12 1.73
CA SER A 49 -8.80 1.99 1.66
C SER A 49 -8.58 1.14 0.41
N ASP A 50 -8.37 1.78 -0.74
CA ASP A 50 -8.03 1.13 -2.01
C ASP A 50 -6.71 0.37 -1.87
N TYR A 51 -5.68 0.98 -1.27
CA TYR A 51 -4.39 0.33 -1.03
C TYR A 51 -4.47 -0.85 -0.05
N MET A 52 -5.43 -0.85 0.88
CA MET A 52 -5.66 -2.00 1.75
C MET A 52 -6.42 -3.14 1.06
N CYS A 53 -7.11 -2.88 -0.06
CA CYS A 53 -8.00 -3.84 -0.71
C CYS A 53 -7.61 -4.21 -2.17
N PHE A 54 -6.56 -3.60 -2.74
CA PHE A 54 -6.26 -3.71 -4.18
C PHE A 54 -5.96 -5.14 -4.68
N GLU A 55 -5.52 -6.04 -3.81
CA GLU A 55 -5.27 -7.46 -4.14
C GLU A 55 -6.54 -8.32 -4.07
N GLY A 56 -7.72 -7.70 -3.92
CA GLY A 56 -9.00 -8.41 -3.76
C GLY A 56 -9.23 -8.99 -2.36
N VAL A 57 -8.33 -8.71 -1.42
CA VAL A 57 -8.41 -9.11 -0.01
C VAL A 57 -8.09 -7.92 0.89
N TYR A 58 -8.67 -7.88 2.08
CA TYR A 58 -8.36 -6.84 3.07
C TYR A 58 -6.99 -7.11 3.71
N LYS A 59 -6.07 -6.14 3.56
CA LYS A 59 -4.69 -6.24 4.01
C LYS A 59 -4.33 -5.17 5.03
N PRO A 60 -3.72 -5.57 6.15
CA PRO A 60 -3.22 -4.62 7.13
C PRO A 60 -1.93 -3.94 6.65
N LEU A 61 -1.71 -2.70 7.09
CA LEU A 61 -0.48 -1.94 6.85
C LEU A 61 0.60 -2.30 7.88
N ASN A 62 1.02 -3.58 7.89
CA ASN A 62 2.04 -4.10 8.78
C ASN A 62 3.01 -5.03 8.02
N ARG A 63 3.90 -5.72 8.74
CA ARG A 63 4.87 -6.66 8.13
C ARG A 63 4.23 -7.79 7.30
N TYR A 64 3.02 -8.22 7.63
CA TYR A 64 2.33 -9.25 6.86
C TYR A 64 1.78 -8.67 5.56
N GLY A 65 1.29 -7.42 5.57
CA GLY A 65 0.93 -6.71 4.35
C GLY A 65 2.14 -6.44 3.45
N MET A 66 3.28 -6.07 4.05
CA MET A 66 4.53 -5.76 3.34
C MET A 66 5.15 -6.98 2.62
N GLN A 67 4.85 -8.21 3.06
CA GLN A 67 5.37 -9.43 2.44
C GLN A 67 4.96 -9.62 0.98
N SER A 68 3.85 -9.02 0.53
CA SER A 68 3.46 -9.10 -0.88
C SER A 68 4.15 -8.06 -1.77
N ASN A 69 4.90 -7.12 -1.19
CA ASN A 69 5.55 -6.07 -1.96
C ASN A 69 6.60 -6.66 -2.88
N SER A 70 6.68 -6.16 -4.12
CA SER A 70 7.56 -6.70 -5.16
C SER A 70 9.02 -6.32 -5.01
N SER A 71 9.36 -5.35 -4.16
CA SER A 71 10.74 -4.87 -3.95
C SER A 71 11.36 -5.49 -2.69
N PRO A 72 12.28 -6.48 -2.80
CA PRO A 72 13.00 -7.03 -1.66
C PRO A 72 13.72 -5.97 -0.82
N LEU A 73 14.31 -4.96 -1.47
CA LEU A 73 15.00 -3.89 -0.75
C LEU A 73 14.01 -3.04 0.05
N GLN A 74 12.83 -2.74 -0.49
CA GLN A 74 11.78 -2.06 0.26
C GLN A 74 11.35 -2.89 1.48
N GLN A 75 11.15 -4.20 1.31
CA GLN A 75 10.82 -5.10 2.42
C GLN A 75 11.90 -5.08 3.52
N MET A 76 13.17 -5.18 3.12
CA MET A 76 14.31 -5.14 4.05
C MET A 76 14.42 -3.81 4.82
N THR A 77 14.12 -2.69 4.17
CA THR A 77 14.14 -1.36 4.82
C THR A 77 12.97 -1.12 5.78
N PHE A 78 11.91 -1.92 5.70
CA PHE A 78 10.77 -1.80 6.60
C PHE A 78 11.08 -2.45 7.97
N GLU A 79 11.19 -3.78 8.03
CA GLU A 79 11.66 -4.51 9.22
C GLU A 79 12.09 -5.94 8.88
N THR A 80 12.69 -6.66 9.83
CA THR A 80 13.10 -8.08 9.69
C THR A 80 14.07 -8.32 8.52
N SER A 81 15.02 -7.41 8.31
CA SER A 81 15.87 -7.36 7.11
C SER A 81 16.60 -8.68 6.80
N TYR A 82 17.13 -9.37 7.80
CA TYR A 82 17.82 -10.65 7.60
C TYR A 82 16.90 -11.73 7.02
N LYS A 83 15.63 -11.77 7.47
CA LYS A 83 14.66 -12.75 6.97
C LYS A 83 14.39 -12.51 5.48
N PHE A 84 14.05 -11.28 5.11
CA PHE A 84 13.78 -10.93 3.71
C PHE A 84 15.01 -11.09 2.82
N LEU A 85 16.21 -10.77 3.32
CA LEU A 85 17.46 -11.00 2.59
C LEU A 85 17.70 -12.49 2.33
N LYS A 86 17.50 -13.33 3.36
CA LYS A 86 17.62 -14.79 3.23
C LYS A 86 16.62 -15.32 2.21
N GLU A 87 15.35 -14.95 2.34
CA GLU A 87 14.28 -15.39 1.42
C GLU A 87 14.55 -14.96 -0.02
N ALA A 88 14.91 -13.69 -0.24
CA ALA A 88 15.25 -13.16 -1.56
C ALA A 88 16.45 -13.89 -2.18
N THR A 89 17.51 -14.16 -1.39
CA THR A 89 18.68 -14.91 -1.85
C THR A 89 18.32 -16.35 -2.21
N MET A 90 17.52 -17.03 -1.37
CA MET A 90 17.09 -18.41 -1.59
C MET A 90 16.19 -18.56 -2.83
N LEU A 91 15.36 -17.56 -3.10
CA LEU A 91 14.45 -17.54 -4.26
C LEU A 91 15.10 -16.96 -5.52
N GLY A 92 16.31 -16.42 -5.43
CA GLY A 92 16.95 -15.69 -6.54
C GLY A 92 16.16 -14.44 -6.97
N SER A 93 15.50 -13.78 -6.02
CA SER A 93 14.66 -12.60 -6.30
C SER A 93 15.49 -11.41 -6.78
N HIS A 94 14.95 -10.68 -7.77
CA HIS A 94 15.55 -9.46 -8.29
C HIS A 94 14.72 -8.24 -7.85
N ASP A 95 15.40 -7.11 -7.57
CA ASP A 95 14.74 -5.84 -7.27
C ASP A 95 14.88 -4.92 -8.49
N GLU A 96 13.73 -4.50 -9.05
CA GLU A 96 13.66 -3.63 -10.24
C GLU A 96 14.09 -2.18 -9.96
N LEU A 97 14.39 -1.83 -8.70
CA LEU A 97 14.79 -0.49 -8.27
C LEU A 97 13.76 0.57 -8.71
N LEU A 98 12.49 0.25 -8.53
CA LEU A 98 11.35 1.12 -8.83
C LEU A 98 10.78 1.77 -7.58
N SER A 99 10.87 1.08 -6.43
CA SER A 99 10.42 1.65 -5.17
C SER A 99 11.33 2.80 -4.73
N PRO A 100 10.79 3.86 -4.10
CA PRO A 100 11.60 4.93 -3.54
C PRO A 100 12.67 4.40 -2.58
N SER A 101 12.33 3.45 -1.71
CA SER A 101 13.29 2.85 -0.76
C SER A 101 14.44 2.14 -1.47
N ALA A 102 14.15 1.30 -2.48
CA ALA A 102 15.20 0.60 -3.24
C ALA A 102 16.10 1.58 -3.98
N CYS A 103 15.53 2.61 -4.62
CA CYS A 103 16.31 3.67 -5.26
C CYS A 103 17.28 4.35 -4.29
N LEU A 104 16.82 4.70 -3.09
CA LEU A 104 17.66 5.35 -2.09
C LEU A 104 18.79 4.44 -1.59
N VAL A 105 18.52 3.14 -1.40
CA VAL A 105 19.54 2.16 -0.98
C VAL A 105 20.71 2.10 -1.96
N VAL A 106 20.46 2.20 -3.26
CA VAL A 106 21.51 2.13 -4.30
C VAL A 106 22.00 3.51 -4.79
N GLY A 107 21.46 4.61 -4.27
CA GLY A 107 21.79 5.97 -4.71
C GLY A 107 21.23 6.37 -6.08
N LYS A 108 20.16 5.71 -6.54
CA LYS A 108 19.45 6.03 -7.79
C LYS A 108 18.39 7.11 -7.56
N VAL A 109 18.17 7.97 -8.55
CA VAL A 109 17.09 8.97 -8.50
C VAL A 109 15.72 8.26 -8.42
N VAL A 110 14.87 8.70 -7.49
CA VAL A 110 13.52 8.18 -7.31
C VAL A 110 12.62 8.62 -8.48
N LYS A 111 11.86 7.69 -9.07
CA LYS A 111 10.87 7.98 -10.12
C LYS A 111 9.59 8.57 -9.52
N GLY A 112 9.69 9.79 -8.99
CA GLY A 112 8.57 10.52 -8.40
C GLY A 112 8.76 12.03 -8.53
N GLY A 113 7.66 12.77 -8.68
CA GLY A 113 7.71 14.23 -8.86
C GLY A 113 8.57 14.63 -10.06
N THR A 114 9.63 15.40 -9.81
CA THR A 114 10.57 15.85 -10.85
C THR A 114 11.45 14.74 -11.43
N GLY A 115 11.58 13.59 -10.75
CA GLY A 115 12.33 12.43 -11.25
C GLY A 115 11.52 11.50 -12.17
N LEU A 116 10.29 11.86 -12.53
CA LEU A 116 9.42 11.05 -13.41
C LEU A 116 9.80 11.11 -14.89
N PHE A 117 10.61 12.09 -15.29
CA PHE A 117 10.99 12.31 -16.68
C PHE A 117 12.46 12.67 -16.80
N ASP A 118 13.04 12.40 -17.98
CA ASP A 118 14.38 12.80 -18.32
C ASP A 118 14.37 14.10 -19.13
N LEU A 119 15.43 14.89 -18.98
CA LEU A 119 15.68 16.07 -19.80
C LEU A 119 16.59 15.70 -20.97
N LYS A 120 16.25 16.18 -22.16
CA LYS A 120 17.10 16.08 -23.34
C LYS A 120 17.36 17.46 -23.89
N GLN A 121 18.62 17.77 -24.13
CA GLN A 121 19.00 19.01 -24.82
C GLN A 121 19.11 18.73 -26.32
N PRO A 122 18.35 19.43 -27.18
CA PRO A 122 18.51 19.31 -28.62
C PRO A 122 19.86 19.89 -29.05
N LEU A 123 20.63 19.10 -29.80
CA LEU A 123 21.88 19.56 -30.42
C LEU A 123 21.55 20.19 -31.78
N LYS A 124 22.21 21.32 -32.10
CA LYS A 124 22.09 22.00 -33.40
C LYS A 124 22.95 21.33 -34.46
#